data_AF-A0AA42HSI6-F1
#
_entry.id   AF-A0AA42HSI6-F1
#
_cell.length_a   1.000
_cell.length_b   1.000
_cell.length_c   1.000
_cell.angle_alpha   90.00
_cell.angle_beta   90.00
_cell.angle_gamma   90.00
#
_symmetry.space_group_name_H-M   'P 1'
#
loop_
_entity.id
_entity.type
_entity.pdbx_description
1 polymer ?
#
loop_
_entity_poly.entity_id
_entity_poly.type
_entity_poly.pdbx_seq_one_letter_code
_entity_poly.pdbx_strand_id
1 'polypeptide(L)'
;MATSPKRAAVDSTNEYLGASQTMEFGVVEDPVSEIIDNPTPDMKDAEMEAFMNEPVMVTVLSSGKDNEHQYVQVAVNGVIQMFKRDQPIVVKRKYVERLARAKETGYSQDLDHTKGEAMNLLKSQKSLRYPFQVNRDDNSRGAAWLRAVLAS
;
A
#
# COMPACT_ATOMS: atom_id res chain seq x y z
N MET A 1 25.23 27.69 -4.71
CA MET A 1 24.83 26.27 -4.62
C MET A 1 23.31 26.21 -4.65
N ALA A 2 22.71 25.83 -5.78
CA ALA A 2 21.26 25.71 -5.87
C ALA A 2 20.83 24.36 -5.27
N THR A 3 20.11 24.41 -4.15
CA THR A 3 19.48 23.24 -3.55
C THR A 3 18.44 22.71 -4.53
N SER A 4 18.70 21.56 -5.15
CA SER A 4 17.72 20.89 -6.00
C SER A 4 16.43 20.65 -5.20
N PRO A 5 15.24 20.88 -5.79
CA PRO A 5 13.99 20.63 -5.09
C PRO A 5 13.96 19.14 -4.69
N LYS A 6 13.92 18.87 -3.37
CA LYS A 6 13.66 17.51 -2.87
C LYS A 6 12.31 17.09 -3.44
N ARG A 7 12.32 16.07 -4.30
CA ARG A 7 11.09 15.45 -4.80
C ARG A 7 10.29 14.92 -3.61
N ALA A 8 8.98 15.09 -3.66
CA ALA A 8 8.09 14.78 -2.54
C ALA A 8 8.24 13.31 -2.12
N ALA A 9 8.66 13.10 -0.88
CA ALA A 9 8.65 11.77 -0.27
C ALA A 9 7.20 11.30 -0.15
N VAL A 10 6.92 10.07 -0.56
CA VAL A 10 5.59 9.46 -0.42
C VAL A 10 5.61 8.62 0.85
N ASP A 11 4.69 8.92 1.76
CA ASP A 11 4.52 8.18 3.00
C ASP A 11 3.25 7.33 2.91
N SER A 12 3.41 6.00 2.85
CA SER A 12 2.29 5.10 2.58
C SER A 12 1.28 5.04 3.71
N THR A 13 1.63 5.45 4.94
CA THR A 13 0.70 5.49 6.07
C THR A 13 -0.41 6.53 5.92
N ASN A 14 -0.22 7.56 5.10
CA ASN A 14 -1.15 8.67 4.94
C ASN A 14 -1.87 8.67 3.58
N GLU A 15 -1.61 7.67 2.73
CA GLU A 15 -2.19 7.60 1.38
C GLU A 15 -3.50 6.81 1.37
N TYR A 16 -4.36 7.12 0.40
CA TYR A 16 -5.65 6.45 0.24
C TYR A 16 -5.45 4.98 -0.16
N LEU A 17 -6.09 4.06 0.57
CA LEU A 17 -5.97 2.61 0.38
C LEU A 17 -7.16 1.96 -0.35
N GLY A 18 -8.05 2.78 -0.91
CA GLY A 18 -9.31 2.36 -1.54
C GLY A 18 -10.51 2.43 -0.59
N ALA A 19 -11.71 2.35 -1.16
CA ALA A 19 -12.95 2.54 -0.40
C ALA A 19 -13.14 1.48 0.71
N SER A 20 -13.73 1.92 1.82
CA SER A 20 -14.25 1.06 2.89
C SER A 20 -15.75 0.88 2.71
N GLN A 21 -16.22 -0.36 2.90
CA GLN A 21 -17.63 -0.71 2.82
C GLN A 21 -18.19 -1.03 4.20
N THR A 22 -19.43 -0.63 4.45
CA THR A 22 -20.22 -1.07 5.59
C THR A 22 -21.25 -2.05 5.07
N MET A 23 -21.32 -3.24 5.67
CA MET A 23 -22.25 -4.30 5.27
C MET A 23 -23.17 -4.65 6.43
N GLU A 24 -24.44 -4.94 6.14
CA GLU A 24 -25.38 -5.52 7.10
C GLU A 24 -25.34 -7.05 7.05
N PHE A 25 -25.32 -7.69 8.21
CA PHE A 25 -25.30 -9.14 8.28
C PHE A 25 -26.62 -9.73 7.75
N GLY A 26 -26.55 -10.55 6.70
CA GLY A 26 -27.72 -11.21 6.09
C GLY A 26 -28.30 -10.51 4.86
N VAL A 27 -27.77 -9.32 4.49
CA VAL A 27 -28.10 -8.63 3.24
C VAL A 27 -26.93 -8.81 2.27
N VAL A 28 -27.19 -9.41 1.10
CA VAL A 28 -26.20 -9.48 0.02
C VAL A 28 -26.35 -8.20 -0.81
N GLU A 29 -25.56 -7.19 -0.50
CA GLU A 29 -25.41 -6.03 -1.38
C GLU A 29 -24.43 -6.37 -2.51
N ASP A 30 -24.70 -5.86 -3.71
CA ASP A 30 -23.74 -5.95 -4.80
C ASP A 30 -22.47 -5.19 -4.42
N PRO A 31 -21.28 -5.81 -4.46
CA PRO A 31 -20.06 -5.12 -4.07
C PRO A 31 -19.83 -3.94 -5.01
N VAL A 32 -19.91 -2.72 -4.49
CA VAL A 32 -19.54 -1.50 -5.20
C VAL A 32 -18.02 -1.47 -5.38
N SER A 33 -17.55 -1.97 -6.53
CA SER A 33 -16.15 -1.87 -6.91
C SER A 33 -15.84 -0.45 -7.35
N GLU A 34 -14.91 0.22 -6.64
CA GLU A 34 -14.34 1.47 -7.12
C GLU A 34 -13.49 1.19 -8.36
N ILE A 35 -13.89 1.76 -9.50
CA ILE A 35 -13.10 1.68 -10.73
C ILE A 35 -11.94 2.64 -10.56
N ILE A 36 -10.79 2.10 -10.16
CA ILE A 36 -9.55 2.84 -10.07
C ILE A 36 -8.87 2.72 -11.43
N ASP A 37 -8.59 3.87 -12.04
CA ASP A 37 -7.91 3.93 -13.33
C ASP A 37 -6.61 3.12 -13.27
N ASN A 38 -6.34 2.34 -14.31
CA ASN A 38 -5.33 1.29 -14.27
C ASN A 38 -3.99 1.88 -13.76
N PRO A 39 -3.48 1.42 -12.60
CA PRO A 39 -2.23 1.96 -12.07
C PRO A 39 -1.03 1.58 -12.95
N THR A 40 -1.23 0.66 -13.90
CA THR A 40 -0.26 0.32 -14.93
C THR A 40 -0.30 1.42 -16.00
N PRO A 41 0.74 2.27 -16.11
CA PRO A 41 0.78 3.23 -17.21
C PRO A 41 0.75 2.48 -18.55
N ASP A 42 0.09 3.04 -19.57
CA ASP A 42 0.06 2.54 -20.95
C ASP A 42 1.45 2.58 -21.61
N MET A 43 2.38 1.83 -21.04
CA MET A 43 3.75 1.65 -21.49
C MET A 43 3.84 0.33 -22.24
N LYS A 44 4.77 0.25 -23.20
CA LYS A 44 5.14 -1.03 -23.80
C LYS A 44 5.81 -1.90 -22.73
N ASP A 45 5.66 -3.22 -22.81
CA ASP A 45 6.19 -4.17 -21.81
C ASP A 45 7.66 -3.92 -21.47
N ALA A 46 8.49 -3.60 -22.47
CA ALA A 46 9.91 -3.31 -22.27
C ALA A 46 10.16 -2.03 -21.43
N GLU A 47 9.36 -0.99 -21.62
CA GLU A 47 9.47 0.27 -20.87
C GLU A 47 8.98 0.08 -19.43
N MET A 48 7.94 -0.73 -19.23
CA MET A 48 7.45 -1.09 -17.90
C MET A 48 8.49 -1.92 -17.13
N GLU A 49 9.11 -2.91 -17.77
CA GLU A 49 10.19 -3.69 -17.16
C GLU A 49 11.37 -2.80 -16.78
N ALA A 50 11.75 -1.83 -17.62
CA ALA A 50 12.79 -0.86 -17.29
C ALA A 50 12.39 -0.02 -16.06
N PHE A 51 11.16 0.51 -16.04
CA PHE A 51 10.62 1.30 -14.94
C PHE A 51 10.58 0.53 -13.60
N MET A 52 10.18 -0.74 -13.64
CA MET A 52 10.12 -1.61 -12.45
C MET A 52 11.51 -2.03 -11.92
N ASN A 53 12.54 -1.97 -12.77
CA ASN A 53 13.93 -2.25 -12.39
C ASN A 53 14.68 -1.03 -11.83
N GLU A 54 14.09 0.18 -11.88
CA GLU A 54 14.71 1.39 -11.33
C GLU A 54 14.94 1.29 -9.81
N PRO A 55 16.07 1.81 -9.30
CA PRO A 55 16.35 1.83 -7.86
C PRO A 55 15.52 2.89 -7.13
N VAL A 56 14.89 2.49 -6.04
CA VAL A 56 14.09 3.34 -5.13
C VAL A 56 14.60 3.13 -3.72
N MET A 57 14.78 4.22 -2.97
CA MET A 57 15.13 4.16 -1.55
C MET A 57 13.86 4.13 -0.72
N VAL A 58 13.69 3.07 0.07
CA VAL A 58 12.50 2.83 0.89
C VAL A 58 12.91 2.45 2.31
N THR A 59 12.09 2.86 3.27
CA THR A 59 12.17 2.44 4.68
C THR A 59 10.87 1.74 5.03
N VAL A 60 10.93 0.49 5.47
CA VAL A 60 9.75 -0.22 6.00
C VAL A 60 9.62 0.13 7.47
N LEU A 61 8.47 0.66 7.87
CA LEU A 61 8.20 1.13 9.23
C LEU A 61 7.68 -0.03 10.10
N SER A 62 7.91 0.05 11.41
CA SER A 62 7.18 -0.77 12.37
C SER A 62 5.70 -0.35 12.46
N SER A 63 4.76 -1.31 12.49
CA SER A 63 3.33 -1.03 12.69
C SER A 63 2.92 -0.98 14.17
N GLY A 64 3.88 -1.02 15.10
CA GLY A 64 3.65 -0.90 16.54
C GLY A 64 2.98 -2.10 17.20
N LYS A 65 2.90 -3.25 16.51
CA LYS A 65 2.37 -4.51 17.08
C LYS A 65 3.50 -5.24 17.82
N ASP A 66 3.21 -5.74 19.03
CA ASP A 66 4.19 -6.36 19.94
C ASP A 66 4.93 -7.60 19.39
N ASN A 67 4.46 -8.20 18.28
CA ASN A 67 5.04 -9.41 17.69
C ASN A 67 5.48 -9.24 16.23
N GLU A 68 5.99 -8.06 15.87
CA GLU A 68 6.48 -7.83 14.51
C GLU A 68 7.84 -8.45 14.24
N HIS A 69 7.94 -9.18 13.13
CA HIS A 69 9.23 -9.64 12.62
C HIS A 69 10.09 -8.45 12.20
N GLN A 70 11.36 -8.48 12.62
CA GLN A 70 12.36 -7.46 12.27
C GLN A 70 12.65 -7.41 10.77
N TYR A 71 12.51 -8.55 10.08
CA TYR A 71 12.71 -8.68 8.65
C TYR A 71 11.38 -8.93 7.93
N VAL A 72 11.14 -8.18 6.86
CA VAL A 72 10.02 -8.37 5.95
C VAL A 72 10.56 -8.99 4.67
N GLN A 73 10.03 -10.17 4.33
CA GLN A 73 10.40 -10.89 3.13
C GLN A 73 9.47 -10.50 1.97
N VAL A 74 10.05 -10.05 0.87
CA VAL A 74 9.31 -9.76 -0.38
C VAL A 74 9.91 -10.56 -1.51
N ALA A 75 9.08 -11.30 -2.25
CA ALA A 75 9.52 -12.11 -3.38
C ALA A 75 8.90 -11.61 -4.69
N VAL A 76 9.73 -11.50 -5.73
CA VAL A 76 9.30 -11.19 -7.09
C VAL A 76 10.00 -12.15 -8.05
N ASN A 77 9.24 -12.95 -8.79
CA ASN A 77 9.74 -13.92 -9.77
C ASN A 77 10.81 -14.86 -9.19
N GLY A 78 10.59 -15.37 -7.97
CA GLY A 78 11.51 -16.29 -7.29
C GLY A 78 12.72 -15.62 -6.62
N VAL A 79 12.96 -14.32 -6.85
CA VAL A 79 14.03 -13.58 -6.17
C VAL A 79 13.47 -12.93 -4.91
N ILE A 80 14.10 -13.24 -3.78
CA ILE A 80 13.70 -12.75 -2.46
C ILE A 80 14.56 -11.55 -2.08
N GLN A 81 13.92 -10.46 -1.66
CA GLN A 81 14.54 -9.32 -1.01
C GLN A 81 14.03 -9.24 0.44
N MET A 82 14.97 -9.20 1.38
CA MET A 82 14.67 -8.97 2.79
C MET A 82 14.81 -7.48 3.10
N PHE A 83 13.81 -6.92 3.78
CA PHE A 83 13.80 -5.55 4.29
C PHE A 83 13.95 -5.60 5.80
N LYS A 84 14.94 -4.91 6.34
CA LYS A 84 15.00 -4.69 7.79
C LYS A 84 14.13 -3.48 8.11
N ARG A 85 13.26 -3.60 9.11
CA ARG A 85 12.42 -2.47 9.56
C ARG A 85 13.28 -1.31 10.07
N ASP A 86 12.77 -0.11 9.88
CA ASP A 86 13.32 1.18 10.31
C ASP A 86 14.72 1.49 9.75
N GLN A 87 15.16 0.74 8.72
CA GLN A 87 16.43 0.96 8.03
C GLN A 87 16.17 1.28 6.55
N PRO A 88 16.70 2.39 6.02
CA PRO A 88 16.59 2.71 4.61
C PRO A 88 17.41 1.73 3.77
N ILE A 89 16.82 1.23 2.69
CA ILE A 89 17.46 0.35 1.71
C ILE A 89 17.14 0.81 0.29
N VAL A 90 18.11 0.67 -0.61
CA VAL A 90 17.91 0.90 -2.05
C VAL A 90 17.56 -0.43 -2.71
N VAL A 91 16.36 -0.52 -3.27
CA VAL A 91 15.82 -1.72 -3.92
C VAL A 91 15.19 -1.38 -5.26
N LYS A 92 14.95 -2.39 -6.09
CA LYS A 92 14.19 -2.20 -7.33
C LYS A 92 12.72 -1.89 -7.04
N ARG A 93 12.11 -1.00 -7.83
CA ARG A 93 10.70 -0.58 -7.72
C ARG A 93 9.71 -1.74 -7.66
N LYS A 94 9.97 -2.85 -8.37
CA LYS A 94 9.15 -4.07 -8.31
C LYS A 94 8.91 -4.63 -6.90
N TYR A 95 9.85 -4.45 -5.98
CA TYR A 95 9.66 -4.87 -4.59
C TYR A 95 8.79 -3.90 -3.81
N VAL A 96 8.85 -2.60 -4.14
CA VAL A 96 7.98 -1.56 -3.57
C VAL A 96 6.53 -1.78 -4.00
N GLU A 97 6.29 -2.19 -5.25
CA GLU A 97 4.95 -2.55 -5.73
C GLU A 97 4.33 -3.66 -4.86
N ARG A 98 5.10 -4.71 -4.57
CA ARG A 98 4.62 -5.82 -3.72
C ARG A 98 4.29 -5.37 -2.30
N LEU A 99 5.05 -4.43 -1.74
CA LEU A 99 4.73 -3.81 -0.45
C LEU A 99 3.44 -2.98 -0.53
N ALA A 100 3.27 -2.18 -1.58
CA ALA A 100 2.08 -1.35 -1.78
C ALA A 100 0.80 -2.18 -1.94
N ARG A 101 0.88 -3.34 -2.59
CA ARG A 101 -0.23 -4.28 -2.75
C ARG A 101 -0.49 -5.15 -1.51
N ALA A 102 0.42 -5.18 -0.54
CA ALA A 102 0.26 -5.97 0.68
C ALA A 102 -0.68 -5.28 1.67
N LYS A 103 -1.98 -5.32 1.37
CA LYS A 103 -3.05 -4.77 2.20
C LYS A 103 -3.70 -5.86 3.06
N GLU A 104 -4.14 -5.47 4.24
CA GLU A 104 -5.00 -6.24 5.12
C GLU A 104 -6.37 -5.55 5.20
N THR A 105 -7.44 -6.33 5.25
CA THR A 105 -8.79 -5.84 5.49
C THR A 105 -9.23 -6.33 6.87
N GLY A 106 -9.36 -5.39 7.80
CA GLY A 106 -9.94 -5.63 9.11
C GLY A 106 -11.45 -5.39 9.07
N TYR A 107 -12.18 -6.10 9.91
CA TYR A 107 -13.61 -5.89 10.10
C TYR A 107 -13.88 -5.54 11.56
N SER A 108 -14.68 -4.51 11.79
CA SER A 108 -15.14 -4.12 13.12
C SER A 108 -16.67 -4.07 13.16
N GLN A 109 -17.23 -4.45 14.31
CA GLN A 109 -18.66 -4.41 14.56
C GLN A 109 -18.91 -3.61 15.83
N ASP A 110 -19.96 -2.79 15.83
CA ASP A 110 -20.40 -2.04 17.00
C ASP A 110 -21.52 -2.81 17.69
N LEU A 111 -21.19 -3.49 18.80
CA LEU A 111 -22.10 -4.37 19.54
C LEU A 111 -22.91 -3.60 20.61
N ASP A 112 -23.37 -2.39 20.30
CA ASP A 112 -24.19 -1.59 21.22
C ASP A 112 -25.66 -2.04 21.18
N HIS A 113 -26.11 -2.68 22.27
CA HIS A 113 -27.45 -3.23 22.40
C HIS A 113 -28.55 -2.16 22.42
N THR A 114 -28.22 -0.89 22.67
CA THR A 114 -29.18 0.23 22.66
C THR A 114 -29.55 0.67 21.24
N LYS A 115 -28.79 0.24 20.22
CA LYS A 115 -28.96 0.64 18.82
C LYS A 115 -29.87 -0.29 18.00
N GLY A 116 -30.45 -1.34 18.59
CA GLY A 116 -31.37 -2.24 17.89
C GLY A 116 -30.70 -2.96 16.71
N GLU A 117 -31.32 -2.94 15.52
CA GLU A 117 -30.81 -3.59 14.30
C GLU A 117 -29.46 -3.03 13.80
N ALA A 118 -29.11 -1.78 14.16
CA ALA A 118 -27.82 -1.18 13.80
C ALA A 118 -26.61 -1.81 14.53
N MET A 119 -26.85 -2.74 15.47
CA MET A 119 -25.83 -3.56 16.14
C MET A 119 -25.11 -4.54 15.18
N ASN A 120 -25.68 -4.80 13.99
CA ASN A 120 -25.17 -5.78 13.02
C ASN A 120 -24.48 -5.15 11.80
N LEU A 121 -24.01 -3.91 11.92
CA LEU A 121 -23.22 -3.25 10.87
C LEU A 121 -21.75 -3.65 10.97
N LEU A 122 -21.25 -4.33 9.95
CA LEU A 122 -19.86 -4.71 9.79
C LEU A 122 -19.13 -3.62 9.00
N LYS A 123 -18.18 -2.92 9.64
CA LYS A 123 -17.35 -1.91 8.99
C LYS A 123 -16.02 -2.53 8.57
N SER A 124 -15.75 -2.53 7.26
CA SER A 124 -14.44 -2.91 6.75
C SER A 124 -13.46 -1.74 6.82
N GLN A 125 -12.20 -2.00 7.16
CA GLN A 125 -11.12 -1.02 7.20
C GLN A 125 -9.89 -1.62 6.50
N LYS A 126 -9.33 -0.89 5.54
CA LYS A 126 -8.11 -1.30 4.84
C LYS A 126 -6.90 -0.67 5.50
N SER A 127 -5.87 -1.47 5.75
CA SER A 127 -4.58 -1.02 6.27
C SER A 127 -3.44 -1.71 5.53
N LEU A 128 -2.27 -1.09 5.47
CA LEU A 128 -1.08 -1.75 4.94
C LEU A 128 -0.54 -2.77 5.95
N ARG A 129 -0.23 -3.97 5.46
CA ARG A 129 0.44 -5.01 6.26
C ARG A 129 1.84 -4.60 6.69
N TYR A 130 2.53 -3.93 5.77
CA TYR A 130 3.90 -3.46 5.94
C TYR A 130 3.93 -1.98 5.59
N PRO A 131 3.65 -1.09 6.56
CA PRO A 131 3.75 0.35 6.31
C PRO A 131 5.17 0.72 5.89
N PHE A 132 5.31 1.62 4.92
CA PHE A 132 6.62 2.04 4.39
C PHE A 132 6.65 3.50 3.96
N GLN A 133 7.85 4.07 3.91
CA GLN A 133 8.11 5.41 3.41
C GLN A 133 9.08 5.35 2.23
N VAL A 134 8.76 6.05 1.15
CA VAL A 134 9.68 6.24 0.02
C VAL A 134 10.54 7.47 0.30
N ASN A 135 11.80 7.24 0.66
CA ASN A 135 12.75 8.29 1.02
C ASN A 135 13.28 9.02 -0.22
N ARG A 136 13.49 8.30 -1.33
CA ARG A 136 14.01 8.87 -2.58
C ARG A 136 13.56 8.05 -3.79
N ASP A 137 12.95 8.74 -4.75
CA ASP A 137 12.62 8.24 -6.08
C ASP A 137 13.06 9.26 -7.14
N ASP A 138 13.96 8.85 -8.02
CA ASP A 138 14.52 9.70 -9.08
C ASP A 138 13.64 9.77 -10.32
N ASN A 139 12.52 9.04 -10.37
CA ASN A 139 11.54 9.10 -11.45
C ASN A 139 10.40 10.06 -11.12
N SER A 140 10.03 10.95 -12.04
CA SER A 140 8.94 11.91 -11.84
C SER A 140 7.56 11.24 -11.82
N ARG A 141 7.43 10.08 -12.47
CA ARG A 141 6.18 9.30 -12.55
C ARG A 141 5.97 8.40 -11.34
N GLY A 142 7.03 8.14 -10.56
CA GLY A 142 7.03 7.15 -9.50
C GLY A 142 6.04 7.44 -8.38
N ALA A 143 5.92 8.70 -7.94
CA ALA A 143 4.98 9.09 -6.89
C ALA A 143 3.52 8.95 -7.32
N ALA A 144 3.17 9.37 -8.54
CA ALA A 144 1.82 9.24 -9.07
C ALA A 144 1.42 7.77 -9.26
N TRP A 145 2.34 6.98 -9.82
CA TRP A 145 2.18 5.53 -9.97
C TRP A 145 1.95 4.84 -8.61
N LEU A 146 2.76 5.17 -7.60
CA LEU A 146 2.65 4.54 -6.28
C LEU A 146 1.30 4.85 -5.63
N ARG A 147 0.79 6.08 -5.75
CA ARG A 147 -0.54 6.43 -5.24
C ARG A 147 -1.65 5.66 -5.95
N ALA A 148 -1.53 5.45 -7.26
CA ALA A 148 -2.50 4.65 -8.00
C ALA A 148 -2.48 3.18 -7.55
N VAL A 149 -1.29 2.60 -7.31
CA VAL A 149 -1.16 1.25 -6.76
C VAL A 149 -1.68 1.16 -5.32
N LEU A 150 -1.46 2.20 -4.51
CA LEU A 150 -1.98 2.25 -3.14
C LEU A 150 -3.50 2.42 -3.12
N ALA A 151 -4.10 3.08 -4.10
CA ALA A 151 -5.55 3.17 -4.20
C ALA A 151 -6.18 1.82 -4.59
N SER A 152 -5.56 1.04 -5.50
CA SER A 152 -6.12 -0.23 -6.05
C SER A 152 -6.35 -1.29 -4.98
#